data_AF-A0A970TVT6-F1
#
_entry.id   AF-A0A970TVT6-F1
#
_cell.length_a   1.000
_cell.length_b   1.000
_cell.length_c   1.000
_cell.angle_alpha   90.00
_cell.angle_beta   90.00
_cell.angle_gamma   90.00
#
_symmetry.space_group_name_H-M   'P 1'
#
loop_
_entity.id
_entity.type
_entity.pdbx_description
1 polymer ?
#
loop_
_entity_poly.entity_id
_entity_poly.type
_entity_poly.pdbx_seq_one_letter_code
_entity_poly.pdbx_strand_id
1 'polypeptide(L)'
;MDLSGLKWPILILVIVGIGFLASSPGINWMVGRYTQATPGQDAEKDQRDEAGLTRVAGYLLYQWRYEASLNVMRSAVDRYGSAGANYLYNKYRMVKCLEKLDKNQQAYNILQELIAASANGTDSRVPNNDNLKLRAQKLKEVDNLQ
;
A
#
# COMPACT_ATOMS: atom_id res chain seq x y z
N MET A 1 19.89 30.51 27.33
CA MET A 1 20.48 29.17 27.22
C MET A 1 20.81 28.93 25.77
N ASP A 2 22.08 28.71 25.47
CA ASP A 2 22.56 28.53 24.10
C ASP A 2 22.07 27.17 23.57
N LEU A 3 21.04 27.17 22.72
CA LEU A 3 20.44 25.96 22.16
C LEU A 3 21.36 25.23 21.16
N SER A 4 22.56 25.76 20.91
CA SER A 4 23.58 25.21 20.00
C SER A 4 24.04 23.80 20.37
N GLY A 5 24.15 23.48 21.67
CA GLY A 5 24.54 22.15 22.13
C GLY A 5 23.43 21.08 22.04
N LEU A 6 22.15 21.48 22.12
CA LEU A 6 21.01 20.56 22.11
C LEU A 6 20.51 20.24 20.69
N LYS A 7 20.77 21.12 19.72
CA LYS A 7 20.38 20.92 18.31
C LYS A 7 20.95 19.64 17.71
N TRP A 8 22.22 19.35 17.96
CA TRP A 8 22.91 18.19 17.40
C TRP A 8 22.37 16.85 17.93
N PRO A 9 22.21 16.64 19.25
CA PRO A 9 21.55 15.44 19.78
C PRO A 9 20.12 15.25 19.26
N ILE A 10 19.32 16.31 19.15
CA ILE A 10 17.95 16.23 18.60
C ILE A 10 17.99 15.82 17.12
N LEU A 11 18.86 16.43 16.31
CA LEU A 11 19.03 16.07 14.90
C LEU A 11 19.44 14.61 14.74
N ILE A 12 20.40 14.13 15.55
CA ILE A 12 20.85 12.74 15.53
C ILE A 12 19.68 11.82 15.89
N LEU A 13 18.92 12.12 16.95
CA LEU A 13 17.74 11.35 17.33
C LEU A 13 16.69 11.28 16.22
N VAL A 14 16.45 12.39 15.51
CA VAL A 14 15.53 12.43 14.38
C VAL A 14 16.03 11.54 13.24
N ILE A 15 17.30 11.62 12.87
CA ILE A 15 17.88 10.80 11.80
C ILE A 15 17.86 9.31 12.16
N VAL A 16 18.25 8.96 13.39
CA VAL A 16 18.19 7.58 13.89
C VAL A 16 16.75 7.07 13.93
N GLY A 17 15.80 7.92 14.34
CA GLY A 17 14.37 7.60 14.34
C GLY A 17 13.83 7.34 12.92
N ILE A 18 14.20 8.16 11.94
CA ILE A 18 13.84 7.94 10.53
C ILE A 18 14.46 6.63 10.02
N GLY A 19 15.75 6.39 10.32
CA GLY A 19 16.44 5.15 9.97
C GLY A 19 15.77 3.92 10.60
N PHE A 20 15.32 4.02 11.85
CA PHE A 20 14.56 2.96 12.51
C PHE A 20 13.22 2.71 11.81
N LEU A 21 12.44 3.74 11.49
CA LEU A 21 11.16 3.58 10.79
C LEU A 21 11.33 3.00 9.38
N ALA A 22 12.49 3.20 8.75
CA ALA A 22 12.84 2.56 7.48
C ALA A 22 13.18 1.07 7.62
N SER A 23 13.66 0.65 8.79
CA SER A 23 14.05 -0.74 9.08
C SER A 23 12.85 -1.68 9.23
N SER A 24 13.07 -3.00 9.07
CA SER A 24 12.00 -3.99 9.24
C SER A 24 11.29 -3.94 10.60
N PRO A 25 11.99 -3.78 11.75
CA PRO A 25 11.33 -3.57 13.04
C PRO A 25 10.44 -2.32 13.10
N GLY A 26 10.91 -1.19 12.54
CA GLY A 26 10.13 0.05 12.53
C GLY A 26 8.89 -0.02 11.65
N ILE A 27 8.99 -0.70 10.49
CA ILE A 27 7.83 -0.99 9.63
C ILE A 27 6.80 -1.84 10.39
N ASN A 28 7.24 -2.92 11.04
CA ASN A 28 6.33 -3.79 11.81
C ASN A 28 5.65 -3.02 12.95
N TRP A 29 6.39 -2.15 13.64
CA TRP A 29 5.82 -1.28 14.67
C TRP A 29 4.76 -0.32 14.09
N MET A 30 5.02 0.33 12.95
CA MET A 30 4.04 1.20 12.30
C MET A 30 2.79 0.44 11.87
N VAL A 31 2.96 -0.73 11.23
CA VAL A 31 1.82 -1.57 10.82
C VAL A 31 1.01 -1.97 12.05
N GLY A 32 1.65 -2.43 13.12
CA GLY A 32 0.98 -2.74 14.39
C GLY A 32 0.24 -1.55 15.00
N ARG A 33 0.81 -0.35 14.91
CA ARG A 33 0.19 0.88 15.42
C ARG A 33 -1.08 1.27 14.65
N TYR A 34 -1.11 1.05 13.34
CA TYR A 34 -2.27 1.30 12.47
C TYR A 34 -3.28 0.14 12.46
N THR A 35 -2.94 -1.04 12.99
CA THR A 35 -3.88 -2.18 13.13
C THR A 35 -4.34 -2.40 14.57
N GLN A 36 -4.00 -1.50 15.48
CA GLN A 36 -4.34 -1.62 16.90
C GLN A 36 -5.83 -1.36 17.17
N ALA A 37 -6.48 -0.47 16.41
CA ALA A 37 -7.88 -0.11 16.61
C ALA A 37 -8.80 -1.09 15.91
N THR A 38 -9.86 -1.55 16.58
CA THR A 38 -10.88 -2.41 15.95
C THR A 38 -11.64 -1.61 14.88
N PRO A 39 -11.70 -2.09 13.63
CA PRO A 39 -12.43 -1.40 12.55
C PRO A 39 -13.91 -1.21 12.90
N GLY A 40 -14.49 -0.10 12.47
CA GLY A 40 -15.90 0.22 12.63
C GLY A 40 -16.27 0.88 13.97
N GLN A 41 -15.30 1.13 14.85
CA GLN A 41 -15.54 1.85 16.12
C GLN A 41 -15.49 3.37 15.96
N ASP A 42 -14.57 3.86 15.13
CA ASP A 42 -14.37 5.29 14.87
C ASP A 42 -13.99 5.48 13.40
N ALA A 43 -14.93 6.02 12.63
CA ALA A 43 -14.77 6.19 11.18
C ALA A 43 -13.62 7.14 10.83
N GLU A 44 -13.34 8.16 11.64
CA GLU A 44 -12.20 9.05 11.37
C GLU A 44 -10.88 8.34 11.63
N LYS A 45 -10.82 7.55 12.70
CA LYS A 45 -9.62 6.79 13.04
C LYS A 45 -9.35 5.70 12.01
N ASP A 46 -10.38 5.00 11.55
CA ASP A 46 -10.28 3.98 10.51
C ASP A 46 -9.73 4.57 9.21
N GLN A 47 -10.21 5.74 8.79
CA GLN A 47 -9.67 6.45 7.62
C GLN A 47 -8.19 6.83 7.80
N ARG A 48 -7.80 7.31 8.98
CA ARG A 48 -6.40 7.67 9.28
C ARG A 48 -5.49 6.45 9.29
N ASP A 49 -5.95 5.36 9.89
CA ASP A 49 -5.20 4.12 10.02
C ASP A 49 -5.06 3.42 8.65
N GLU A 50 -6.11 3.39 7.84
CA GLU A 50 -6.06 2.93 6.44
C GLU A 50 -5.09 3.76 5.60
N ALA A 51 -5.15 5.09 5.70
CA ALA A 51 -4.23 5.97 5.01
C ALA A 51 -2.77 5.76 5.47
N GLY A 52 -2.58 5.50 6.76
CA GLY A 52 -1.29 5.12 7.35
C GLY A 52 -0.70 3.87 6.73
N LEU A 53 -1.47 2.77 6.69
CA LEU A 53 -1.07 1.52 6.05
C LEU A 53 -0.78 1.71 4.56
N THR A 54 -1.61 2.48 3.86
CA THR A 54 -1.43 2.80 2.43
C THR A 54 -0.12 3.53 2.17
N ARG A 55 0.26 4.47 3.04
CA ARG A 55 1.54 5.20 2.97
C ARG A 55 2.73 4.29 3.27
N VAL A 56 2.66 3.50 4.33
CA VAL A 56 3.72 2.52 4.68
C VAL A 56 3.96 1.55 3.53
N ALA A 57 2.89 1.00 2.96
CA ALA A 57 3.00 0.13 1.80
C ALA A 57 3.57 0.84 0.57
N GLY A 58 3.22 2.12 0.34
CA GLY A 58 3.80 2.91 -0.74
C GLY A 58 5.31 3.14 -0.55
N TYR A 59 5.74 3.44 0.67
CA TYR A 59 7.14 3.57 1.02
C TYR A 59 7.93 2.26 0.83
N LEU A 60 7.34 1.11 1.19
CA LEU A 60 7.92 -0.21 0.91
C LEU A 60 8.02 -0.50 -0.59
N LEU A 61 7.03 -0.07 -1.37
CA LEU A 61 7.04 -0.20 -2.82
C LEU A 61 8.18 0.62 -3.47
N TYR A 62 8.44 1.83 -2.97
CA TYR A 62 9.57 2.66 -3.42
C TYR A 62 10.94 2.03 -3.11
N GLN A 63 11.04 1.24 -2.04
CA GLN A 63 12.25 0.51 -1.69
C GLN A 63 12.34 -0.87 -2.37
N TRP A 64 11.46 -1.16 -3.34
CA TRP A 64 11.38 -2.47 -4.01
C TRP A 64 11.12 -3.66 -3.08
N ARG A 65 10.59 -3.42 -1.88
CA ARG A 65 10.20 -4.45 -0.92
C ARG A 65 8.80 -4.97 -1.24
N TYR A 66 8.64 -5.59 -2.41
CA TYR A 66 7.33 -5.90 -3.00
C TYR A 66 6.48 -6.83 -2.13
N GLU A 67 7.06 -7.85 -1.52
CA GLU A 67 6.34 -8.78 -0.65
C GLU A 67 5.81 -8.12 0.63
N ALA A 68 6.67 -7.34 1.31
CA ALA A 68 6.26 -6.59 2.49
C ALA A 68 5.17 -5.55 2.13
N SER A 69 5.36 -4.85 1.01
CA SER A 69 4.37 -3.90 0.49
C SER A 69 3.02 -4.57 0.20
N LEU A 70 3.03 -5.73 -0.46
CA LEU A 70 1.85 -6.54 -0.75
C LEU A 70 1.12 -6.96 0.53
N ASN A 71 1.85 -7.43 1.54
CA ASN A 71 1.26 -7.87 2.81
C ASN A 71 0.58 -6.72 3.56
N VAL A 72 1.18 -5.52 3.56
CA VAL A 72 0.59 -4.34 4.20
C VAL A 72 -0.65 -3.86 3.44
N MET A 73 -0.63 -3.83 2.10
CA MET A 73 -1.81 -3.47 1.31
C MET A 73 -2.94 -4.48 1.47
N ARG A 74 -2.62 -5.78 1.47
CA ARG A 74 -3.59 -6.85 1.73
C ARG A 74 -4.21 -6.69 3.11
N SER A 75 -3.40 -6.45 4.14
CA SER A 75 -3.91 -6.19 5.50
C SER A 75 -4.87 -5.01 5.55
N ALA A 76 -4.60 -3.91 4.82
CA ALA A 76 -5.52 -2.77 4.74
C ALA A 76 -6.83 -3.14 4.00
N VAL A 77 -6.71 -3.83 2.87
CA VAL A 77 -7.86 -4.28 2.04
C VAL A 77 -8.75 -5.25 2.81
N ASP A 78 -8.17 -6.23 3.52
CA ASP A 78 -8.89 -7.24 4.28
C ASP A 78 -9.57 -6.62 5.52
N ARG A 79 -8.95 -5.60 6.11
CA ARG A 79 -9.43 -4.96 7.34
C ARG A 79 -10.58 -3.97 7.10
N TYR A 80 -10.47 -3.13 6.07
CA TYR A 80 -11.44 -2.07 5.79
C TYR A 80 -12.41 -2.42 4.65
N GLY A 81 -12.10 -3.44 3.86
CA GLY A 81 -12.95 -3.92 2.77
C GLY A 81 -13.22 -2.84 1.72
N SER A 82 -14.30 -3.04 0.95
CA SER A 82 -14.73 -2.09 -0.09
C SER A 82 -15.18 -0.73 0.44
N ALA A 83 -15.41 -0.61 1.76
CA ALA A 83 -15.73 0.66 2.41
C ALA A 83 -14.48 1.54 2.64
N GLY A 84 -13.27 0.97 2.54
CA GLY A 84 -12.02 1.71 2.70
C GLY A 84 -11.81 2.73 1.58
N ALA A 85 -11.43 3.95 1.94
CA ALA A 85 -11.19 5.06 1.00
C ALA A 85 -9.99 4.80 0.07
N ASN A 86 -9.11 3.86 0.42
CA ASN A 86 -7.95 3.46 -0.38
C ASN A 86 -8.06 2.04 -0.91
N TYR A 87 -9.23 1.39 -0.81
CA TYR A 87 -9.43 0.01 -1.24
C TYR A 87 -9.01 -0.24 -2.70
N LEU A 88 -9.60 0.52 -3.63
CA LEU A 88 -9.33 0.37 -5.07
C LEU A 88 -7.89 0.74 -5.43
N TYR A 89 -7.37 1.81 -4.83
CA TYR A 89 -5.99 2.23 -5.04
C TYR A 89 -4.98 1.21 -4.52
N ASN A 90 -5.22 0.62 -3.35
CA ASN A 90 -4.39 -0.43 -2.79
C ASN A 90 -4.42 -1.67 -3.67
N LYS A 91 -5.61 -2.12 -4.12
CA LYS A 91 -5.73 -3.21 -5.10
C LYS A 91 -4.92 -2.94 -6.36
N TYR A 92 -5.04 -1.76 -6.96
CA TYR A 92 -4.27 -1.39 -8.15
C TYR A 92 -2.76 -1.46 -7.92
N ARG A 93 -2.29 -0.96 -6.77
CA ARG A 93 -0.86 -1.03 -6.41
C ARG A 93 -0.39 -2.45 -6.11
N MET A 94 -1.24 -3.32 -5.56
CA MET A 94 -0.93 -4.74 -5.35
C MET A 94 -0.60 -5.44 -6.66
N VAL A 95 -1.22 -5.06 -7.79
CA VAL A 95 -0.89 -5.59 -9.13
C VAL A 95 0.61 -5.45 -9.41
N LYS A 96 1.20 -4.28 -9.16
CA LYS A 96 2.64 -4.06 -9.38
C LYS A 96 3.49 -4.94 -8.47
N CYS A 97 3.09 -5.14 -7.22
CA CYS A 97 3.82 -6.05 -6.33
C CYS A 97 3.75 -7.50 -6.82
N LEU A 98 2.57 -7.94 -7.29
CA LEU A 98 2.35 -9.30 -7.76
C LEU A 98 3.13 -9.61 -9.05
N GLU A 99 3.13 -8.68 -10.01
CA GLU A 99 3.97 -8.78 -11.22
C GLU A 99 5.46 -8.91 -10.88
N LYS A 100 5.93 -8.20 -9.84
CA LYS A 100 7.34 -8.26 -9.41
C LYS A 100 7.70 -9.47 -8.58
N LEU A 101 6.70 -10.26 -8.18
CA LEU A 101 6.85 -11.52 -7.45
C LEU A 101 6.49 -12.72 -8.34
N ASP A 102 6.36 -12.51 -9.65
CA ASP A 102 5.96 -13.51 -10.65
C ASP A 102 4.61 -14.19 -10.34
N LYS A 103 3.73 -13.50 -9.61
CA LYS A 103 2.37 -13.95 -9.27
C LYS A 103 1.37 -13.42 -10.31
N ASN A 104 1.63 -13.68 -11.58
CA ASN A 104 0.96 -13.02 -12.72
C ASN A 104 -0.53 -13.36 -12.79
N GLN A 105 -0.96 -14.58 -12.43
CA GLN A 105 -2.38 -14.91 -12.34
C GLN A 105 -3.11 -14.05 -11.30
N GLN A 106 -2.52 -13.82 -10.12
CA GLN A 106 -3.14 -12.97 -9.09
C GLN A 106 -3.18 -11.51 -9.53
N ALA A 107 -2.13 -11.03 -10.21
CA ALA A 107 -2.10 -9.70 -10.80
C ALA A 107 -3.23 -9.52 -11.83
N TYR A 108 -3.42 -10.49 -12.72
CA TYR A 108 -4.48 -10.51 -13.71
C TYR A 108 -5.87 -10.50 -13.07
N ASN A 109 -6.10 -11.34 -12.06
CA ASN A 109 -7.39 -11.40 -11.36
C ASN A 109 -7.76 -10.05 -10.74
N ILE A 110 -6.81 -9.37 -10.08
CA ILE A 110 -7.07 -8.03 -9.52
C ILE A 110 -7.35 -7.01 -10.63
N LEU A 111 -6.66 -7.07 -11.77
CA LEU A 111 -6.97 -6.19 -12.89
C LEU A 111 -8.39 -6.42 -13.42
N GLN A 112 -8.82 -7.67 -13.55
CA GLN A 112 -10.20 -7.99 -13.95
C GLN A 112 -11.22 -7.45 -12.94
N GLU A 113 -10.96 -7.58 -11.64
CA GLU A 113 -11.81 -7.00 -10.59
C GLU A 113 -11.93 -5.47 -10.72
N LEU A 114 -10.81 -4.78 -10.97
CA LEU A 114 -10.79 -3.31 -11.13
C LEU A 114 -11.51 -2.86 -12.41
N ILE A 115 -11.37 -3.61 -13.51
CA ILE A 115 -12.09 -3.37 -14.76
C ILE A 115 -13.60 -3.54 -14.56
N ALA A 116 -14.00 -4.65 -13.95
CA ALA A 116 -15.41 -4.96 -13.67
C ALA A 116 -16.06 -3.90 -12.75
N ALA A 117 -15.32 -3.41 -11.76
CA ALA A 117 -15.77 -2.36 -10.86
C ALA A 117 -15.74 -0.94 -11.48
N SER A 118 -15.23 -0.77 -12.71
CA SER A 118 -14.98 0.56 -13.31
C SER A 118 -14.23 1.49 -12.37
N ALA A 119 -13.16 0.98 -11.75
CA ALA A 119 -12.52 1.55 -10.57
C ALA A 119 -12.09 3.03 -10.71
N ASN A 120 -11.69 3.46 -11.91
CA ASN A 120 -11.33 4.86 -12.18
C ASN A 120 -12.48 5.86 -11.95
N GLY A 121 -13.74 5.43 -12.16
CA GLY A 121 -14.91 6.28 -11.92
C GLY A 121 -15.13 6.58 -10.44
N THR A 122 -14.66 5.70 -9.55
CA THR A 122 -14.73 5.88 -8.09
C THR A 122 -13.42 6.46 -7.54
N ASP A 123 -12.28 6.04 -8.06
CA ASP A 123 -10.95 6.47 -7.62
C ASP A 123 -10.07 6.82 -8.82
N SER A 124 -9.90 8.12 -9.05
CA SER A 124 -9.14 8.66 -10.19
C SER A 124 -7.65 8.33 -10.16
N ARG A 125 -7.12 7.81 -9.04
CA ARG A 125 -5.73 7.32 -8.93
C ARG A 125 -5.54 5.99 -9.63
N VAL A 126 -6.62 5.22 -9.83
CA VAL A 126 -6.61 3.99 -10.64
C VAL A 126 -6.75 4.36 -12.11
N PRO A 127 -5.94 3.83 -13.03
CA PRO A 127 -6.07 4.10 -14.46
C PRO A 127 -7.44 3.72 -15.01
N ASN A 128 -7.84 4.36 -16.11
CA ASN A 128 -9.08 4.03 -16.82
C ASN A 128 -9.12 2.58 -17.31
N ASN A 129 -10.33 2.10 -17.61
CA ASN A 129 -10.53 0.70 -18.01
C ASN A 129 -9.77 0.30 -19.27
N ASP A 130 -9.53 1.22 -20.21
CA ASP A 130 -8.77 0.91 -21.43
C ASP A 130 -7.31 0.58 -21.10
N ASN A 131 -6.67 1.37 -20.23
CA ASN A 131 -5.31 1.08 -19.75
C ASN A 131 -5.25 -0.21 -18.92
N LEU A 132 -6.25 -0.45 -18.07
CA LEU A 132 -6.30 -1.70 -17.28
C LEU A 132 -6.47 -2.93 -18.18
N LYS A 133 -7.33 -2.86 -19.20
CA LYS A 133 -7.53 -3.92 -20.20
C LYS A 133 -6.25 -4.20 -20.97
N LEU A 134 -5.57 -3.17 -21.46
CA LEU A 134 -4.31 -3.31 -22.17
C LEU A 134 -3.26 -4.03 -21.30
N ARG A 135 -3.14 -3.63 -20.03
CA ARG A 135 -2.20 -4.27 -19.09
C ARG A 135 -2.60 -5.72 -18.81
N ALA A 136 -3.89 -6.01 -18.63
CA ALA A 136 -4.38 -7.35 -18.39
C ALA A 136 -4.19 -8.29 -19.61
N GLN A 137 -4.43 -7.78 -20.82
CA GLN A 137 -4.16 -8.50 -22.08
C GLN A 137 -2.67 -8.83 -22.19
N LYS A 138 -1.79 -7.87 -21.94
CA LYS A 138 -0.34 -8.08 -21.98
C LYS A 138 0.10 -9.17 -21.00
N LEU A 139 -0.40 -9.16 -19.76
CA LEU A 139 -0.11 -10.23 -18.80
C LEU A 139 -0.63 -11.58 -19.30
N LYS A 140 -1.85 -11.62 -19.84
CA LYS A 140 -2.42 -12.86 -20.37
C LYS A 140 -1.57 -13.45 -21.51
N GLU A 141 -1.15 -12.61 -22.45
CA GLU A 141 -0.37 -13.02 -23.62
C GLU A 141 1.07 -13.42 -23.26
N VAL A 142 1.75 -12.64 -22.42
CA VAL A 142 3.16 -12.89 -22.07
C VAL A 142 3.30 -14.11 -21.17
N ASP A 143 2.38 -14.29 -20.23
CA ASP A 143 2.47 -15.33 -19.21
C ASP A 143 1.57 -16.56 -19.50
N ASN A 144 0.91 -16.59 -20.67
CA ASN A 144 -0.05 -17.65 -21.07
C ASN A 144 -1.12 -17.94 -20.00
N LEU A 145 -1.66 -16.89 -19.38
CA LEU A 145 -2.65 -17.02 -18.32
C LEU A 145 -4.01 -17.48 -18.89
N GLN A 146 -4.76 -18.25 -18.11
CA GLN A 146 -6.10 -18.74 -18.50
C GLN A 146 -7.17 -17.68 -18.25
#